data_AF-C7MCP5-F1
#
_entry.id   AF-C7MCP5-F1
#
_cell.length_a   1.000
_cell.length_b   1.000
_cell.length_c   1.000
_cell.angle_alpha   90.00
_cell.angle_beta   90.00
_cell.angle_gamma   90.00
#
_symmetry.space_group_name_H-M   'P 1'
#
loop_
_entity.id
_entity.type
_entity.pdbx_description
1 polymer ?
#
loop_
_entity_poly.entity_id
_entity_poly.type
_entity_poly.pdbx_seq_one_letter_code
_entity_poly.pdbx_strand_id
1 'polypeptide(L)'
;MAYAGSVRLSPWKVSVLVDLPLLKLILQILLAVLGLLTIMLVLLHKGRGGGLSDMFGGGVSSSASASGVAERNLNWLTVSVAVAWGLSAVALGVIEKLL
;
A
#
# COMPACT_ATOMS: atom_id res chain seq x y z
N MET A 1 -32.49 41.81 27.38
CA MET A 1 -32.36 40.38 27.74
C MET A 1 -33.01 39.50 26.68
N ALA A 2 -32.41 39.38 25.49
CA ALA A 2 -32.94 38.51 24.43
C ALA A 2 -31.78 37.88 23.63
N TYR A 3 -31.08 36.94 24.27
CA TYR A 3 -30.23 35.97 23.60
C TYR A 3 -31.01 34.65 23.57
N ALA A 4 -31.57 34.26 22.42
CA ALA A 4 -32.00 32.88 22.18
C ALA A 4 -32.46 32.72 20.71
N GLY A 5 -31.60 33.12 19.77
CA GLY A 5 -31.70 32.63 18.40
C GLY A 5 -31.31 31.16 18.40
N SER A 6 -32.31 30.27 18.54
CA SER A 6 -32.14 28.82 18.54
C SER A 6 -31.34 28.35 17.32
N VAL A 7 -30.09 27.96 17.54
CA VAL A 7 -29.30 27.18 16.60
C VAL A 7 -30.03 25.86 16.42
N ARG A 8 -30.78 25.71 15.32
CA ARG A 8 -31.29 24.41 14.90
C ARG A 8 -30.09 23.55 14.49
N LEU A 9 -29.54 22.82 15.46
CA LEU A 9 -28.79 21.61 15.18
C LEU A 9 -29.77 20.66 14.47
N SER A 10 -29.62 20.51 13.16
CA SER A 10 -30.29 19.43 12.43
C SER A 10 -29.71 18.12 13.00
N PRO A 11 -30.48 17.33 13.78
CA PRO A 11 -29.87 16.26 14.57
C PRO A 11 -29.66 14.96 13.76
N TRP A 12 -30.03 14.97 12.48
CA TRP A 12 -30.19 13.74 11.69
C TRP A 12 -29.91 13.95 10.19
N LYS A 13 -28.90 14.77 9.83
CA LYS A 13 -28.41 14.70 8.44
C LYS A 13 -27.59 13.42 8.31
N VAL A 14 -28.24 12.45 7.69
CA VAL A 14 -27.81 11.10 7.34
C VAL A 14 -26.58 11.12 6.42
N SER A 15 -25.45 11.64 6.90
CA SER A 15 -24.13 11.52 6.23
C SER A 15 -23.37 10.27 6.66
N VAL A 16 -24.01 9.42 7.48
CA VAL A 16 -23.46 8.13 7.95
C VAL A 16 -23.27 7.13 6.80
N LEU A 17 -23.76 7.44 5.60
CA LEU A 17 -23.64 6.61 4.40
C LEU A 17 -22.41 6.96 3.53
N VAL A 18 -21.24 7.14 4.14
CA VAL A 18 -19.95 7.46 3.50
C VAL A 18 -19.73 8.97 3.31
N ASP A 19 -19.12 9.58 4.32
CA ASP A 19 -18.50 10.90 4.19
C ASP A 19 -17.35 10.80 3.17
N LEU A 20 -17.61 11.17 1.91
CA LEU A 20 -16.62 11.27 0.83
C LEU A 20 -15.26 11.88 1.26
N PRO A 21 -15.21 12.96 2.07
CA PRO A 21 -13.92 13.48 2.56
C PRO A 21 -13.21 12.54 3.54
N LEU A 22 -13.94 11.84 4.42
CA LEU A 22 -13.35 10.84 5.32
C LEU A 22 -12.85 9.63 4.53
N LEU A 23 -13.60 9.17 3.52
CA LEU A 23 -13.19 8.06 2.67
C LEU A 23 -11.91 8.40 1.88
N LYS A 24 -11.80 9.62 1.33
CA LYS A 24 -10.57 10.10 0.68
C LYS A 24 -9.38 10.09 1.62
N LEU A 25 -9.56 10.62 2.84
CA LEU A 25 -8.49 10.67 3.85
C LEU A 25 -8.01 9.25 4.21
N ILE A 26 -8.95 8.32 4.42
CA ILE A 26 -8.63 6.92 4.73
C ILE A 26 -7.87 6.27 3.57
N LEU A 27 -8.33 6.41 2.33
CA LEU A 27 -7.64 5.85 1.16
C LEU A 27 -6.24 6.46 0.98
N GLN A 28 -6.06 7.76 1.23
CA GLN A 28 -4.77 8.43 1.10
C GLN A 28 -3.76 7.96 2.15
N ILE A 29 -4.19 7.81 3.41
CA ILE A 29 -3.36 7.25 4.48
C ILE A 29 -3.04 5.78 4.18
N LEU A 30 -4.03 4.99 3.75
CA LEU A 30 -3.84 3.59 3.38
C LEU A 30 -2.83 3.45 2.22
N LEU A 31 -2.93 4.32 1.21
CA LEU A 31 -2.00 4.33 0.08
C LEU A 31 -0.57 4.67 0.51
N ALA A 32 -0.41 5.64 1.41
CA ALA A 32 0.90 6.01 1.94
C ALA A 32 1.53 4.87 2.75
N VAL A 33 0.75 4.22 3.62
CA VAL A 33 1.21 3.09 4.45
C VAL A 33 1.53 1.86 3.60
N LEU A 34 0.64 1.46 2.68
CA LEU A 34 0.90 0.37 1.74
C LEU A 34 2.10 0.65 0.83
N GLY A 35 2.33 1.92 0.46
CA GLY A 35 3.49 2.35 -0.32
C GLY A 35 4.80 2.21 0.46
N LEU A 36 4.82 2.63 1.72
CA LEU A 36 6.00 2.50 2.55
C LEU A 36 6.32 1.03 2.86
N LEU A 37 5.28 0.22 3.09
CA LEU A 37 5.39 -1.22 3.32
C LEU A 37 5.90 -1.95 2.06
N THR A 38 5.39 -1.61 0.86
CA THR A 38 5.90 -2.17 -0.40
C THR A 38 7.35 -1.83 -0.65
N ILE A 39 7.79 -0.59 -0.38
CA ILE A 39 9.21 -0.19 -0.50
C ILE A 39 10.09 -1.04 0.42
N MET A 40 9.73 -1.21 1.70
CA MET A 40 10.47 -2.08 2.62
C MET A 40 10.52 -3.54 2.15
N LEU A 41 9.38 -4.08 1.68
CA LEU A 41 9.28 -5.45 1.18
C LEU A 41 10.19 -5.67 -0.04
N VAL A 42 10.23 -4.71 -0.96
CA VAL A 42 11.09 -4.75 -2.15
C VAL A 42 12.57 -4.63 -1.78
N LEU A 43 12.93 -3.77 -0.82
CA LEU A 43 14.33 -3.67 -0.36
C LEU A 43 14.81 -4.95 0.32
N LEU A 44 13.93 -5.65 1.05
CA LEU A 44 14.24 -6.94 1.65
C LEU A 44 14.53 -8.02 0.58
N HIS A 45 13.92 -7.92 -0.62
CA HIS A 45 14.24 -8.79 -1.76
C HIS A 45 15.64 -8.54 -2.34
N LYS A 46 16.21 -7.35 -2.15
CA LYS A 46 17.53 -6.99 -2.72
C LYS A 46 18.73 -7.54 -1.92
N GLY A 47 18.48 -8.24 -0.81
CA GLY A 47 19.51 -8.72 0.11
C GLY A 47 20.31 -9.95 -0.34
N ARG A 48 20.03 -10.57 -1.51
CA ARG A 48 20.62 -11.89 -1.81
C ARG A 48 21.19 -12.16 -3.21
N GLY A 49 21.42 -11.13 -4.04
CA GLY A 49 21.99 -11.34 -5.39
C GLY A 49 22.67 -10.13 -6.04
N GLY A 50 23.21 -9.22 -5.24
CA GLY A 50 23.82 -7.96 -5.74
C GLY A 50 25.34 -7.95 -5.82
N GLY A 51 26.01 -9.09 -5.61
CA GLY A 51 27.47 -9.17 -5.62
C GLY A 51 28.04 -9.30 -7.04
N LEU A 52 29.17 -8.65 -7.31
CA LEU A 52 29.91 -8.81 -8.59
C LEU A 52 30.17 -10.29 -8.92
N SER A 53 30.39 -11.14 -7.91
CA SER A 53 30.60 -12.58 -8.09
C SER A 53 29.38 -13.33 -8.65
N ASP A 54 28.15 -12.93 -8.33
CA ASP A 54 26.95 -13.53 -8.92
C ASP A 54 26.75 -13.03 -10.36
N MET A 55 27.18 -11.80 -10.66
CA MET A 55 27.15 -11.22 -12.01
C MET A 55 28.26 -11.75 -12.94
N PHE A 56 29.36 -12.27 -12.38
CA PHE A 56 30.49 -12.84 -13.14
C PHE A 56 30.52 -14.38 -13.15
N GLY A 57 29.40 -15.06 -12.83
CA GLY A 57 29.29 -16.51 -12.95
C GLY A 57 29.76 -17.26 -11.70
N GLY A 58 29.24 -16.86 -10.54
CA GLY A 58 29.53 -17.41 -9.23
C GLY A 58 29.37 -18.93 -9.13
N GLY A 59 30.47 -19.64 -9.42
CA GLY A 59 30.81 -20.95 -8.86
C GLY A 59 30.11 -22.16 -9.48
N VAL A 60 30.90 -23.03 -10.10
CA VAL A 60 30.58 -24.38 -10.59
C VAL A 60 30.26 -25.37 -9.43
N SER A 61 29.73 -24.89 -8.30
CA SER A 61 29.50 -25.68 -7.09
C SER A 61 28.39 -25.15 -6.17
N SER A 62 27.51 -24.26 -6.63
CA SER A 62 26.46 -23.68 -5.79
C SER A 62 25.19 -24.56 -5.70
N SER A 63 25.37 -25.86 -5.47
CA SER A 63 24.34 -26.71 -4.86
C SER A 63 24.28 -26.44 -3.35
N ALA A 64 23.94 -25.22 -2.98
CA ALA A 64 23.75 -24.82 -1.59
C ALA A 64 22.38 -24.18 -1.44
N SER A 65 21.35 -25.02 -1.60
CA SER A 65 20.11 -25.03 -0.82
C SER A 65 19.75 -23.70 -0.12
N ALA A 66 19.58 -22.62 -0.89
CA ALA A 66 18.80 -21.49 -0.46
C ALA A 66 17.35 -21.93 -0.60
N SER A 67 16.58 -21.84 0.48
CA SER A 67 15.19 -22.30 0.58
C SER A 67 14.31 -21.69 -0.52
N GLY A 68 14.25 -22.34 -1.68
CA GLY A 68 13.50 -21.85 -2.85
C GLY A 68 12.01 -21.73 -2.60
N VAL A 69 11.50 -22.36 -1.53
CA VAL A 69 10.11 -22.25 -1.08
C VAL A 69 9.87 -20.96 -0.32
N ALA A 70 10.77 -20.57 0.59
CA ALA A 70 10.67 -19.30 1.31
C ALA A 70 10.86 -18.12 0.35
N GLU A 71 11.78 -18.25 -0.60
CA GLU A 71 12.05 -17.23 -1.61
C GLU A 71 10.89 -17.08 -2.62
N ARG A 72 10.32 -18.19 -3.10
CA ARG A 72 9.11 -18.13 -3.93
C ARG A 72 7.95 -17.49 -3.18
N ASN A 73 7.71 -17.88 -1.92
CA ASN A 73 6.56 -17.34 -1.19
C ASN A 73 6.71 -15.84 -0.91
N LEU A 74 7.93 -15.38 -0.58
CA LEU A 74 8.21 -13.97 -0.36
C LEU A 74 7.94 -13.13 -1.63
N ASN A 75 8.37 -13.62 -2.79
CA ASN A 75 8.16 -12.96 -4.08
C ASN A 75 6.67 -12.84 -4.43
N TRP A 76 5.90 -13.91 -4.22
CA TRP A 76 4.46 -13.89 -4.50
C TRP A 76 3.72 -12.93 -3.59
N LEU A 77 4.10 -12.85 -2.31
CA LEU A 77 3.53 -11.90 -1.36
C LEU A 77 3.85 -10.47 -1.77
N THR A 78 5.12 -10.15 -2.09
CA THR A 78 5.52 -8.80 -2.49
C THR A 78 4.88 -8.37 -3.81
N VAL A 79 4.80 -9.25 -4.80
CA VAL A 79 4.10 -8.96 -6.07
C VAL A 79 2.63 -8.69 -5.82
N SER A 80 1.96 -9.51 -4.99
CA SER A 80 0.54 -9.32 -4.66
C SER A 80 0.27 -7.98 -3.97
N VAL A 81 1.13 -7.62 -2.99
CA VAL A 81 1.00 -6.33 -2.27
C VAL A 81 1.33 -5.15 -3.18
N ALA A 82 2.33 -5.26 -4.06
CA ALA A 82 2.68 -4.21 -5.03
C ALA A 82 1.57 -3.95 -6.05
N VAL A 83 0.94 -5.01 -6.57
CA VAL A 83 -0.20 -4.91 -7.47
C VAL A 83 -1.41 -4.29 -6.76
N ALA A 84 -1.71 -4.73 -5.53
CA ALA A 84 -2.80 -4.15 -4.74
C ALA A 84 -2.57 -2.66 -4.44
N TRP A 85 -1.33 -2.27 -4.10
CA TRP A 85 -0.96 -0.87 -3.91
C TRP A 85 -1.15 -0.04 -5.18
N GLY A 86 -0.67 -0.54 -6.34
CA GLY A 86 -0.85 0.12 -7.63
C GLY A 86 -2.33 0.29 -8.02
N LEU A 87 -3.15 -0.75 -7.81
CA LEU A 87 -4.60 -0.67 -8.02
C LEU A 87 -5.26 0.38 -7.11
N SER A 88 -4.83 0.44 -5.85
CA SER A 88 -5.30 1.46 -4.88
C SER A 88 -4.97 2.87 -5.35
N ALA A 89 -3.75 3.08 -5.87
CA ALA A 89 -3.30 4.37 -6.41
C ALA A 89 -4.14 4.81 -7.61
N VAL A 90 -4.39 3.89 -8.55
CA VAL A 90 -5.20 4.17 -9.74
C VAL A 90 -6.65 4.45 -9.36
N ALA A 91 -7.24 3.66 -8.45
CA ALA A 91 -8.61 3.87 -7.97
C ALA A 91 -8.77 5.26 -7.31
N LEU A 92 -7.82 5.66 -6.47
CA LEU A 92 -7.76 7.01 -5.90
C LEU A 92 -7.68 8.08 -6.99
N GLY A 93 -6.76 7.93 -7.95
CA GLY A 93 -6.61 8.89 -9.05
C GLY A 93 -7.86 9.03 -9.92
N VAL A 94 -8.60 7.95 -10.13
CA VAL A 94 -9.86 7.96 -10.87
C VAL A 94 -10.96 8.69 -10.08
N ILE A 95 -11.07 8.44 -8.78
CA ILE A 95 -12.03 9.13 -7.89
C ILE A 95 -11.70 10.63 -7.78
N GLU A 96 -10.42 10.99 -7.67
CA GLU A 96 -9.95 12.38 -7.65
C GLU A 96 -10.29 13.13 -8.94
N LYS A 97 -10.26 12.45 -10.08
CA LYS A 97 -10.49 13.08 -11.39
C LYS A 97 -11.98 13.13 -11.78
N LEU A 98 -12.82 12.26 -11.19
CA LEU A 98 -14.26 12.19 -11.45
C LEU A 98 -15.10 13.05 -10.49
N LEU A 99 -14.51 13.50 -9.37
CA LEU A 99 -15.13 14.39 -8.39
C LEU A 99 -14.71 15.84 -8.64
#